data_AF-A0A3D5UXG5-F1
#
_entry.id   AF-A0A3D5UXG5-F1
#
_cell.length_a   1.000
_cell.length_b   1.000
_cell.length_c   1.000
_cell.angle_alpha   90.00
_cell.angle_beta   90.00
_cell.angle_gamma   90.00
#
_symmetry.space_group_name_H-M   'P 1'
#
loop_
_entity.id
_entity.type
_entity.pdbx_description
1 polymer ?
#
loop_
_entity_poly.entity_id
_entity_poly.type
_entity_poly.pdbx_seq_one_letter_code
_entity_poly.pdbx_strand_id
1 'polypeptide(L)'
;MTDLAAPAPTGKRGDTRLRLMQAAERLFGERGLHAVTLKEINAAAGQRNESALHYHFGSKQRLVQAILEHRVAAVDRVRMD
;
A
#
# COMPACT_ATOMS: atom_id res chain seq x y z
N MET A 1 -8.45 1.57 -31.93
CA MET A 1 -7.17 1.11 -31.37
C MET A 1 -7.28 1.26 -29.87
N THR A 2 -7.11 0.16 -29.17
CA THR A 2 -7.83 -0.24 -27.94
C THR A 2 -7.69 0.72 -26.76
N ASP A 3 -8.85 0.98 -26.15
CA ASP A 3 -9.05 1.66 -24.87
C ASP A 3 -8.13 1.07 -23.78
N LEU A 4 -7.27 1.91 -23.23
CA LEU A 4 -6.29 1.60 -22.18
C LEU A 4 -6.72 2.21 -20.84
N ALA A 5 -8.03 2.31 -20.59
CA ALA A 5 -8.54 2.61 -19.26
C ALA A 5 -8.50 1.35 -18.40
N ALA A 6 -7.40 1.14 -17.67
CA ALA A 6 -7.38 0.19 -16.57
C ALA A 6 -8.54 0.54 -15.62
N PRO A 7 -9.41 -0.43 -15.23
CA PRO A 7 -10.57 -0.12 -14.42
C PRO A 7 -10.13 0.50 -13.09
N ALA A 8 -10.57 1.74 -12.85
CA ALA A 8 -10.38 2.41 -11.57
C ALA A 8 -10.97 1.52 -10.47
N PRO A 9 -10.25 1.26 -9.36
CA PRO A 9 -10.74 0.36 -8.33
C PRO A 9 -12.02 0.93 -7.71
N THR A 10 -13.15 0.30 -8.05
CA THR A 10 -14.48 0.63 -7.54
C THR A 10 -14.61 0.19 -6.08
N GLY A 11 -14.73 1.17 -5.17
CA GLY A 11 -15.25 1.01 -3.81
C GLY A 11 -14.22 0.78 -2.69
N LYS A 12 -14.65 1.13 -1.45
CA LYS A 12 -14.02 1.07 -0.10
C LYS A 12 -12.77 0.18 0.10
N ARG A 13 -12.64 -0.94 -0.60
CA ARG A 13 -11.51 -1.89 -0.49
C ARG A 13 -10.23 -1.39 -1.15
N GLY A 14 -10.32 -0.78 -2.34
CA GLY A 14 -9.15 -0.21 -3.03
C GLY A 14 -8.53 0.94 -2.22
N ASP A 15 -9.40 1.72 -1.59
CA ASP A 15 -9.04 2.80 -0.66
C ASP A 15 -8.34 2.26 0.61
N THR A 16 -8.86 1.20 1.25
CA THR A 16 -8.18 0.60 2.43
C THR A 16 -6.79 0.06 2.10
N ARG A 17 -6.63 -0.67 0.98
CA ARG A 17 -5.31 -1.22 0.58
C ARG A 17 -4.30 -0.10 0.36
N LEU A 18 -4.70 0.99 -0.31
CA LEU A 18 -3.84 2.14 -0.54
C LEU A 18 -3.48 2.87 0.76
N ARG A 19 -4.46 3.13 1.64
CA ARG A 19 -4.23 3.75 2.94
C ARG A 19 -3.25 2.97 3.81
N LEU A 20 -3.36 1.64 3.80
CA LEU A 20 -2.40 0.76 4.49
C LEU A 20 -0.99 0.87 3.92
N MET A 21 -0.83 0.89 2.59
CA MET A 21 0.49 1.07 1.96
C MET A 21 1.09 2.43 2.29
N GLN A 22 0.32 3.51 2.21
CA GLN A 22 0.79 4.87 2.51
C GLN A 22 1.18 5.03 3.99
N ALA A 23 0.38 4.49 4.91
CA ALA A 23 0.70 4.50 6.33
C ALA A 23 1.98 3.70 6.63
N ALA A 24 2.12 2.52 6.02
CA ALA A 24 3.30 1.68 6.17
C ALA A 24 4.56 2.34 5.62
N GLU A 25 4.52 2.87 4.40
CA GLU A 25 5.63 3.56 3.75
C GLU A 25 6.13 4.72 4.61
N ARG A 26 5.21 5.55 5.10
CA ARG A 26 5.55 6.67 5.99
C ARG A 26 6.24 6.19 7.26
N LEU A 27 5.63 5.24 7.98
CA LEU A 27 6.19 4.74 9.24
C LEU A 27 7.54 4.04 9.05
N PHE A 28 7.70 3.26 7.97
CA PHE A 28 8.97 2.63 7.64
C PHE A 28 10.04 3.65 7.29
N GLY A 29 9.70 4.73 6.58
CA GLY A 29 10.62 5.83 6.28
C GLY A 29 11.05 6.62 7.53
N GLU A 30 10.15 6.81 8.48
CA GLU A 30 10.41 7.57 9.71
C GLU A 30 11.20 6.77 10.75
N ARG A 31 10.93 5.46 10.88
CA ARG A 31 11.39 4.65 12.03
C ARG A 31 12.21 3.43 11.63
N GLY A 32 12.32 3.13 10.34
CA GLY A 32 12.91 1.91 9.83
C GLY A 32 11.98 0.70 9.91
N LEU A 33 12.28 -0.31 9.10
CA LEU A 33 11.43 -1.50 8.95
C LEU A 33 11.24 -2.23 10.29
N HIS A 34 12.30 -2.57 11.01
CA HIS A 34 12.19 -3.41 12.21
C HIS A 34 11.41 -2.76 13.36
N ALA A 35 11.38 -1.43 13.46
CA ALA A 35 10.75 -0.69 14.55
C ALA A 35 9.24 -0.52 14.42
N VAL A 36 8.63 -0.94 13.29
CA VAL A 36 7.21 -0.73 12.99
C VAL A 36 6.45 -2.05 12.95
N THR A 37 5.37 -2.14 13.71
CA THR A 37 4.50 -3.32 13.77
C THR A 37 3.31 -3.22 12.80
N LEU A 38 2.71 -4.35 12.44
CA LEU A 38 1.51 -4.37 11.59
C LEU A 38 0.31 -3.69 12.27
N LYS A 39 0.27 -3.71 13.60
CA LYS A 39 -0.76 -3.05 14.40
C LYS A 39 -0.68 -1.53 14.31
N GLU A 40 0.53 -0.97 14.43
CA GLU A 40 0.74 0.48 14.27
C GLU A 40 0.35 0.96 12.87
N ILE A 41 0.63 0.16 11.84
CA ILE A 41 0.22 0.46 10.46
C ILE A 41 -1.31 0.47 10.33
N ASN A 42 -2.00 -0.55 10.86
CA ASN A 42 -3.47 -0.59 10.85
C ASN A 42 -4.07 0.65 11.54
N ALA A 43 -3.55 1.01 12.72
CA ALA A 43 -4.00 2.18 13.46
C ALA A 43 -3.76 3.48 12.67
N ALA A 44 -2.57 3.65 12.10
CA ALA A 44 -2.23 4.81 11.28
C ALA A 44 -3.07 4.91 9.99
N ALA A 45 -3.52 3.78 9.43
CA ALA A 45 -4.42 3.72 8.29
C ALA A 45 -5.91 3.88 8.64
N GLY A 46 -6.22 4.16 9.91
CA GLY A 46 -7.60 4.30 10.43
C GLY A 46 -8.39 3.00 10.45
N GLN A 47 -7.72 1.85 10.41
CA GLN A 47 -8.37 0.54 10.47
C GLN A 47 -8.62 0.14 11.93
N ARG A 48 -9.88 -0.14 12.25
CA ARG A 48 -10.26 -0.72 13.56
C ARG A 48 -10.02 -2.22 13.64
N ASN A 49 -9.79 -2.88 12.50
CA ASN A 49 -9.62 -4.33 12.41
C ASN A 49 -8.18 -4.68 12.10
N GLU A 50 -7.50 -5.37 13.03
CA GLU A 50 -6.11 -5.81 12.86
C GLU A 50 -5.95 -6.80 11.68
N SER A 51 -7.01 -7.49 11.29
CA SER A 51 -7.02 -8.44 10.17
C SER A 51 -6.98 -7.78 8.79
N ALA A 52 -7.26 -6.47 8.67
CA ALA A 52 -7.29 -5.80 7.38
C ALA A 52 -5.94 -5.89 6.65
N LEU A 53 -4.84 -5.59 7.36
CA LEU A 53 -3.50 -5.68 6.80
C LEU A 53 -3.12 -7.12 6.44
N HIS A 54 -3.37 -8.07 7.35
CA HIS A 54 -3.10 -9.49 7.08
C HIS A 54 -3.91 -10.01 5.88
N TYR A 55 -5.17 -9.61 5.74
CA TYR A 55 -6.00 -9.98 4.59
C TYR A 55 -5.46 -9.40 3.27
N HIS A 56 -5.01 -8.15 3.27
CA HIS A 56 -4.55 -7.48 2.04
C HIS A 56 -3.13 -7.87 1.59
N PHE A 57 -2.25 -8.18 2.54
CA PHE A 57 -0.82 -8.37 2.24
C PHE A 57 -0.28 -9.71 2.75
N GLY A 58 -0.91 -10.35 3.71
CA GLY A 58 -0.44 -11.60 4.32
C GLY A 58 0.77 -11.44 5.24
N SER A 59 1.81 -10.72 4.79
CA SER A 59 3.04 -10.49 5.55
C SER A 59 3.61 -9.09 5.34
N LYS A 60 4.52 -8.70 6.25
CA LYS A 60 5.26 -7.44 6.17
C LYS A 60 6.14 -7.35 4.92
N GLN A 61 6.78 -8.45 4.52
CA GLN A 61 7.58 -8.50 3.29
C GLN A 61 6.72 -8.27 2.04
N ARG A 62 5.53 -8.88 1.97
CA ARG A 62 4.57 -8.66 0.88
C ARG A 62 4.02 -7.24 0.85
N LEU A 63 3.83 -6.63 2.02
CA LEU A 63 3.47 -5.21 2.12
C LEU A 63 4.58 -4.31 1.55
N VAL A 64 5.84 -4.55 1.94
CA VAL A 64 6.99 -3.80 1.39
C VAL A 64 7.09 -3.98 -0.13
N GLN A 65 6.95 -5.22 -0.61
CA GLN A 65 6.94 -5.50 -2.05
C GLN A 65 5.84 -4.70 -2.77
N ALA A 66 4.61 -4.69 -2.24
CA ALA A 66 3.50 -3.95 -2.84
C ALA A 66 3.74 -2.44 -2.88
N ILE A 67 4.40 -1.87 -1.86
CA ILE A 67 4.80 -0.45 -1.84
C ILE A 67 5.81 -0.18 -2.96
N LEU A 68 6.85 -1.02 -3.08
CA LEU A 68 7.88 -0.87 -4.12
C LEU A 68 7.28 -0.96 -5.52
N GLU A 69 6.44 -1.97 -5.78
CA GLU A 69 5.73 -2.13 -7.06
C GLU A 69 4.88 -0.88 -7.39
N HIS A 70 4.16 -0.35 -6.40
CA HIS A 70 3.36 0.86 -6.58
C HIS A 70 4.21 2.09 -6.93
N ARG A 71 5.38 2.25 -6.30
CA ARG A 71 6.28 3.38 -6.54
C ARG A 71 7.05 3.25 -7.84
N VAL A 72 7.57 2.06 -8.17
CA VAL A 72 8.24 1.79 -9.46
C VAL A 72 7.29 2.08 -10.61
N ALA A 73 6.05 1.58 -10.54
CA ALA A 73 5.05 1.87 -11.56
C ALA A 73 4.74 3.37 -11.70
N ALA A 74 4.86 4.15 -10.62
CA ALA A 74 4.69 5.60 -10.69
C ALA A 74 5.87 6.30 -11.37
N VAL A 75 7.10 5.88 -11.08
CA VAL A 75 8.29 6.41 -11.74
C VAL A 75 8.32 6.04 -13.21
N ASP A 76 7.93 4.81 -13.56
CA ASP A 76 7.92 4.36 -14.95
C ASP A 76 6.94 5.17 -15.81
N ARG A 77 5.80 5.60 -15.26
CA ARG A 77 4.91 6.54 -15.98
C ARG A 77 5.62 7.85 -16.31
N VAL A 78 6.32 8.44 -15.33
CA VAL A 78 7.08 9.69 -15.53
C VAL A 78 8.21 9.53 -16.54
N ARG A 79 8.80 8.33 -16.70
CA ARG A 79 9.87 8.08 -17.69
C ARG A 79 9.38 7.98 -19.13
N MET A 80 8.11 7.64 -19.32
CA MET A 80 7.51 7.44 -20.64
C MET A 80 6.82 8.69 -21.17
N ASP A 81 6.80 9.77 -20.37
CA ASP A 81 6.41 11.13 -20.74
C ASP A 81 7.62 11.92 -21.26
#